data_AF-A0A7Z9QT45-F1
#
_entry.id   AF-A0A7Z9QT45-F1
#
_cell.length_a   1.000
_cell.length_b   1.000
_cell.length_c   1.000
_cell.angle_alpha   90.00
_cell.angle_beta   90.00
_cell.angle_gamma   90.00
#
_symmetry.space_group_name_H-M   'P 1'
#
loop_
_entity.id
_entity.type
_entity.pdbx_description
1 polymer ?
#
loop_
_entity_poly.entity_id
_entity_poly.type
_entity_poly.pdbx_seq_one_letter_code
_entity_poly.pdbx_strand_id
1 'polypeptide(L)'
;MLTGLDIFIFGGFLLCIMGVGIYIGQKENTSEDYFLAGRSIPWYGVAGSIFGTNISANHLVGMLGIGFSIGFAQAHFELGAAAGLLLLAYVFLPVYYKLRIFTLSEYLEKRFGPASSLMYTITSFILILVQMIAAFYIGSRTLNILLANTGIQFGYIGGIFGLIAISCTYTIFGG
;
A
#
# COMPACT_ATOMS: atom_id res chain seq x y z
N MET A 1 -23.37 -14.63 3.36
CA MET A 1 -23.05 -16.06 3.59
C MET A 1 -22.10 -16.47 2.47
N LEU A 2 -20.98 -17.12 2.78
CA LEU A 2 -20.05 -17.58 1.74
C LEU A 2 -20.50 -18.96 1.25
N THR A 3 -20.80 -19.04 -0.03
CA THR A 3 -21.07 -20.28 -0.75
C THR A 3 -19.75 -20.99 -1.04
N GLY A 4 -19.76 -22.32 -1.27
CA GLY A 4 -18.52 -23.04 -1.65
C GLY A 4 -17.83 -22.48 -2.90
N LEU A 5 -18.62 -21.88 -3.79
CA LEU A 5 -18.14 -21.15 -4.97
C LEU A 5 -17.39 -19.86 -4.59
N ASP A 6 -17.84 -19.13 -3.58
CA ASP A 6 -17.20 -17.88 -3.14
C ASP A 6 -15.82 -18.15 -2.53
N ILE A 7 -15.69 -19.25 -1.77
CA ILE A 7 -14.41 -19.68 -1.20
C ILE A 7 -13.43 -20.09 -2.31
N PHE A 8 -13.92 -20.81 -3.32
CA PHE A 8 -13.09 -21.21 -4.46
C PHE A 8 -12.59 -20.00 -5.27
N ILE A 9 -13.47 -19.03 -5.57
CA ILE A 9 -13.08 -17.80 -6.26
C ILE A 9 -12.10 -17.00 -5.41
N PHE A 10 -12.37 -16.83 -4.12
CA PHE A 10 -11.49 -16.09 -3.22
C PHE A 10 -10.09 -16.72 -3.12
N GLY A 11 -10.03 -18.03 -2.90
CA GLY A 11 -8.76 -18.77 -2.85
C GLY A 11 -8.01 -18.73 -4.19
N GLY A 12 -8.70 -18.94 -5.30
CA GLY A 12 -8.12 -18.87 -6.64
C GLY A 12 -7.57 -17.49 -6.99
N PHE A 13 -8.28 -16.43 -6.61
CA PHE A 13 -7.83 -15.05 -6.80
C PHE A 13 -6.57 -14.76 -5.98
N LEU A 14 -6.53 -15.17 -4.71
CA LEU A 14 -5.39 -14.98 -3.83
C LEU A 14 -4.15 -15.71 -4.36
N LEU A 15 -4.32 -16.96 -4.81
CA LEU A 15 -3.24 -17.73 -5.44
C LEU A 15 -2.77 -17.13 -6.76
N CYS A 16 -3.68 -16.61 -7.60
CA CYS A 16 -3.30 -15.92 -8.84
C CYS A 16 -2.45 -14.68 -8.56
N ILE A 17 -2.86 -13.82 -7.63
CA ILE A 17 -2.08 -12.64 -7.24
C ILE A 17 -0.71 -13.06 -6.73
N MET A 18 -0.68 -14.07 -5.86
CA MET A 18 0.58 -14.55 -5.29
C MET A 18 1.51 -15.11 -6.37
N GLY A 19 0.97 -15.90 -7.30
CA GLY A 19 1.72 -16.46 -8.43
C GLY A 19 2.26 -15.39 -9.38
N VAL A 20 1.46 -14.37 -9.70
CA VAL A 20 1.90 -13.24 -10.54
C VAL A 20 3.00 -12.44 -9.84
N GLY A 21 2.86 -12.16 -8.54
CA GLY A 21 3.89 -11.46 -7.77
C GLY A 21 5.22 -12.21 -7.79
N ILE A 22 5.20 -13.50 -7.45
CA ILE A 22 6.40 -14.34 -7.45
C ILE A 22 7.04 -14.42 -8.85
N TYR A 23 6.24 -14.55 -9.90
CA TYR A 23 6.74 -14.62 -11.28
C TYR A 23 7.43 -13.34 -11.74
N ILE A 24 6.90 -12.17 -11.32
CA ILE A 24 7.49 -10.87 -11.65
C ILE A 24 8.75 -10.63 -10.82
N GLY A 25 8.73 -10.94 -9.52
CA GLY A 25 9.87 -10.77 -8.61
C GLY A 25 11.11 -11.56 -8.99
N GLN A 26 10.95 -12.70 -9.67
CA GLN A 26 12.08 -13.51 -10.17
C GLN A 26 12.91 -12.84 -11.28
N LYS A 27 12.45 -11.74 -11.88
CA LYS A 27 13.17 -11.03 -12.97
C LYS A 27 14.11 -9.93 -12.48
N GLU A 28 14.04 -9.52 -11.22
CA GLU A 28 14.77 -8.38 -10.67
C GLU A 28 16.12 -8.81 -10.07
N ASN A 29 17.22 -8.58 -10.79
CA ASN A 29 18.57 -9.03 -10.38
C ASN A 29 19.43 -7.94 -9.71
N THR A 30 18.98 -6.68 -9.72
CA THR A 30 19.76 -5.52 -9.23
C THR A 30 18.92 -4.62 -8.33
N SER A 31 19.48 -4.08 -7.24
CA SER A 31 18.77 -3.11 -6.37
C SER A 31 18.26 -1.88 -7.14
N GLU A 32 18.95 -1.49 -8.22
CA GLU A 32 18.54 -0.37 -9.07
C GLU A 32 17.34 -0.73 -9.96
N ASP A 33 17.26 -1.95 -10.47
CA ASP A 33 16.07 -2.44 -11.19
C ASP A 33 14.87 -2.59 -10.26
N TYR A 34 15.11 -3.06 -9.03
CA TYR A 34 14.10 -3.17 -7.99
C TYR A 34 13.49 -1.82 -7.57
N PHE A 35 14.31 -0.77 -7.41
CA PHE A 35 13.83 0.57 -6.98
C PHE A 35 13.43 1.50 -8.14
N LEU A 36 14.01 1.35 -9.33
CA LEU A 36 13.74 2.24 -10.49
C LEU A 36 12.98 1.57 -11.63
N ALA A 37 12.72 0.26 -11.58
CA ALA A 37 12.09 -0.52 -12.65
C ALA A 37 12.70 -0.18 -14.04
N GLY A 38 14.02 -0.09 -14.08
CA GLY A 38 14.81 0.25 -15.27
C GLY A 38 14.45 1.57 -15.95
N ARG A 39 13.75 2.51 -15.27
CA ARG A 39 13.23 3.78 -15.83
C ARG A 39 12.34 3.61 -17.08
N SER A 40 11.80 2.41 -17.30
CA SER A 40 11.04 2.06 -18.52
C SER A 40 9.56 1.82 -18.27
N ILE A 41 9.06 2.12 -17.05
CA ILE A 41 7.64 2.00 -16.75
C ILE A 41 6.86 3.02 -17.59
N PRO A 42 5.86 2.59 -18.38
CA PRO A 42 4.99 3.51 -19.09
C PRO A 42 4.19 4.39 -18.11
N TRP A 43 3.82 5.60 -18.54
CA TRP A 43 3.17 6.59 -17.68
C TRP A 43 1.90 6.07 -16.97
N TYR A 44 1.14 5.19 -17.62
CA TYR A 44 -0.06 4.57 -17.05
C TYR A 44 0.28 3.55 -15.95
N GLY A 45 1.44 2.88 -16.03
CA GLY A 45 1.93 2.00 -14.97
C GLY A 45 2.33 2.78 -13.73
N VAL A 46 2.99 3.93 -13.91
CA VAL A 46 3.34 4.84 -12.80
C VAL A 46 2.07 5.39 -12.14
N ALA A 47 1.10 5.85 -12.93
CA ALA A 47 -0.17 6.35 -12.42
C ALA A 47 -0.94 5.26 -11.63
N GLY A 48 -1.00 4.04 -12.17
CA GLY A 48 -1.63 2.89 -11.51
C GLY A 48 -0.95 2.53 -10.18
N SER A 49 0.38 2.56 -10.13
CA SER A 49 1.14 2.29 -8.90
C SER A 49 0.92 3.36 -7.82
N ILE A 50 0.95 4.64 -8.19
CA ILE A 50 0.67 5.75 -7.25
C ILE A 50 -0.76 5.64 -6.70
N PHE A 51 -1.72 5.31 -7.56
CA PHE A 51 -3.11 5.11 -7.16
C PHE A 51 -3.29 3.90 -6.24
N GLY A 52 -2.71 2.75 -6.61
CA GLY A 52 -2.74 1.54 -5.80
C GLY A 52 -2.08 1.70 -4.43
N THR A 53 -1.03 2.53 -4.35
CA THR A 53 -0.34 2.83 -3.07
C THR A 53 -1.19 3.73 -2.16
N ASN A 54 -2.04 4.60 -2.72
CA ASN A 54 -2.92 5.46 -1.92
C ASN A 54 -4.17 4.74 -1.41
N ILE A 55 -4.66 3.71 -2.12
CA ILE A 55 -5.90 3.04 -1.77
C ILE A 55 -5.61 1.78 -0.96
N SER A 56 -5.94 1.84 0.34
CA SER A 56 -5.94 0.68 1.22
C SER A 56 -7.35 0.28 1.66
N ALA A 57 -7.54 -0.98 2.04
CA ALA A 57 -8.83 -1.47 2.54
C ALA A 57 -9.31 -0.66 3.77
N ASN A 58 -8.37 -0.25 4.63
CA ASN A 58 -8.65 0.55 5.82
C ASN A 58 -9.12 1.95 5.46
N HIS A 59 -8.48 2.54 4.45
CA HIS A 59 -8.85 3.83 3.92
C HIS A 59 -10.27 3.78 3.35
N LEU A 60 -10.63 2.72 2.62
CA LEU A 60 -11.97 2.53 2.08
C LEU A 60 -13.03 2.39 3.18
N VAL A 61 -12.79 1.54 4.18
CA VAL A 61 -13.71 1.37 5.32
C VAL A 61 -13.87 2.68 6.12
N GLY A 62 -12.77 3.40 6.35
CA GLY A 62 -12.78 4.69 7.05
C GLY A 62 -13.54 5.76 6.27
N MET A 63 -13.26 5.90 4.97
CA MET A 63 -13.91 6.88 4.10
C MET A 63 -15.41 6.60 3.93
N LEU A 64 -15.83 5.34 3.84
CA LEU A 64 -17.25 4.98 3.84
C LEU A 64 -17.94 5.36 5.16
N GLY A 65 -17.28 5.16 6.31
CA GLY A 65 -17.81 5.55 7.62
C GLY A 65 -17.98 7.07 7.77
N ILE A 66 -16.99 7.83 7.30
CA ILE A 66 -17.07 9.30 7.27
C ILE A 66 -18.13 9.76 6.27
N GLY A 67 -18.19 9.14 5.09
CA GLY A 67 -19.19 9.41 4.06
C GLY A 67 -20.62 9.14 4.52
N PHE A 68 -20.86 8.13 5.37
CA PHE A 68 -22.16 7.91 5.98
C PHE A 68 -22.56 9.04 6.96
N SER A 69 -21.58 9.61 7.65
CA SER A 69 -21.81 10.64 8.68
C SER A 69 -21.90 12.06 8.09
N ILE A 70 -21.05 12.38 7.13
CA ILE A 70 -20.83 13.74 6.59
C ILE A 70 -21.37 13.85 5.14
N GLY A 71 -21.63 12.73 4.47
CA GLY A 71 -22.12 12.69 3.10
C GLY A 71 -21.06 13.03 2.05
N PHE A 72 -21.50 13.56 0.91
CA PHE A 72 -20.66 13.89 -0.24
C PHE A 72 -19.58 14.94 0.07
N ALA A 73 -19.73 15.72 1.14
CA ALA A 73 -18.74 16.73 1.50
C ALA A 73 -17.35 16.12 1.72
N GLN A 74 -17.22 14.85 2.13
CA GLN A 74 -15.92 14.17 2.26
C GLN A 74 -15.11 14.12 0.94
N ALA A 75 -15.76 14.17 -0.23
CA ALA A 75 -15.09 14.14 -1.53
C ALA A 75 -14.12 15.31 -1.76
N HIS A 76 -14.26 16.43 -1.03
CA HIS A 76 -13.31 17.54 -1.09
C HIS A 76 -11.86 17.13 -0.80
N PHE A 77 -11.65 16.11 0.05
CA PHE A 77 -10.32 15.64 0.41
C PHE A 77 -9.62 14.98 -0.79
N GLU A 78 -10.33 14.12 -1.51
CA GLU A 78 -9.82 13.45 -2.72
C GLU A 78 -9.63 14.42 -3.89
N LEU A 79 -10.57 15.36 -4.07
CA LEU A 79 -10.45 16.41 -5.08
C LEU A 79 -9.26 17.35 -4.79
N GLY A 80 -9.01 17.65 -3.51
CA GLY A 80 -7.84 18.41 -3.08
C GLY A 80 -6.53 17.65 -3.29
N ALA A 81 -6.52 16.33 -3.06
CA ALA A 81 -5.36 15.49 -3.31
C ALA A 81 -4.95 15.49 -4.79
N ALA A 82 -5.92 15.50 -5.72
CA ALA A 82 -5.65 15.62 -7.15
C ALA A 82 -4.89 16.93 -7.49
N ALA A 83 -5.29 18.06 -6.89
CA ALA A 83 -4.59 19.32 -7.06
C ALA A 83 -3.17 19.28 -6.46
N GLY A 84 -3.00 18.65 -5.29
CA GLY A 84 -1.69 18.42 -4.67
C GLY A 84 -0.76 17.57 -5.54
N LEU A 85 -1.30 16.56 -6.22
CA LEU A 85 -0.55 15.70 -7.14
C LEU A 85 -0.08 16.48 -8.38
N LEU A 86 -0.91 17.36 -8.93
CA LEU A 86 -0.51 18.25 -10.02
C LEU A 86 0.63 19.19 -9.58
N LEU A 87 0.54 19.74 -8.37
CA LEU A 87 1.60 20.59 -7.82
C LEU A 87 2.91 19.79 -7.64
N LEU A 88 2.84 18.57 -7.13
CA LEU A 88 3.99 17.66 -7.05
C LEU A 88 4.62 17.42 -8.43
N ALA A 89 3.79 17.11 -9.43
CA ALA A 89 4.25 16.80 -10.79
C ALA A 89 4.89 18.00 -11.51
N TYR A 90 4.31 19.21 -11.38
CA TYR A 90 4.82 20.39 -12.09
C TYR A 90 5.92 21.13 -11.34
N VAL A 91 5.90 21.16 -10.01
CA VAL A 91 6.82 21.98 -9.20
C VAL A 91 7.95 21.16 -8.61
N PHE A 92 7.64 20.05 -7.94
CA PHE A 92 8.63 19.29 -7.17
C PHE A 92 9.39 18.27 -8.02
N LEU A 93 8.69 17.57 -8.92
CA LEU A 93 9.30 16.58 -9.81
C LEU A 93 10.50 17.12 -10.63
N PRO A 94 10.45 18.31 -11.27
CA PRO A 94 11.61 18.83 -11.99
C PRO A 94 12.79 19.17 -11.07
N VAL A 95 12.53 19.56 -9.82
CA VAL A 95 13.57 19.82 -8.82
C VAL A 95 14.26 18.51 -8.42
N TYR A 96 13.47 17.47 -8.14
CA TYR A 96 13.99 16.15 -7.78
C TYR A 96 14.82 15.53 -8.91
N TYR A 97 14.34 15.67 -10.14
CA TYR A 97 15.06 15.18 -11.32
C TYR A 97 16.42 15.88 -11.51
N LYS A 98 16.48 17.21 -11.32
CA LYS A 98 17.74 17.97 -11.41
C LYS A 98 18.75 17.61 -10.31
N LEU A 99 18.26 17.33 -9.09
CA LEU A 99 19.11 16.99 -7.94
C LEU A 99 19.56 15.51 -7.92
N ARG A 100 19.06 14.67 -8.85
CA ARG A 100 19.34 13.23 -8.95
C ARG A 100 19.20 12.51 -7.60
N ILE A 101 18.15 12.87 -6.88
CA ILE A 101 17.79 12.29 -5.58
C ILE A 101 16.77 11.16 -5.80
N PHE A 102 16.93 10.08 -5.06
CA PHE A 102 16.07 8.91 -5.19
C PHE A 102 15.05 8.80 -4.05
N THR A 103 15.38 9.33 -2.87
CA THR A 103 14.50 9.30 -1.70
C THR A 103 14.22 10.70 -1.17
N LEU A 104 13.07 10.88 -0.52
CA LEU A 104 12.75 12.15 0.11
C LEU A 104 13.68 12.44 1.30
N SER A 105 14.10 11.41 2.04
CA SER A 105 15.11 11.55 3.10
C SER A 105 16.42 12.13 2.56
N GLU A 106 16.90 11.67 1.40
CA GLU A 106 18.10 12.20 0.74
C GLU A 106 17.94 13.68 0.34
N TYR A 107 16.74 14.08 -0.10
CA TYR A 107 16.43 15.49 -0.36
C TYR A 107 16.57 16.36 0.90
N LEU A 108 15.97 15.90 2.00
CA LEU A 108 16.02 16.57 3.30
C LEU A 108 17.45 16.65 3.82
N GLU A 109 18.24 15.60 3.62
CA GLU A 109 19.66 15.58 3.99
C GLU A 109 20.47 16.64 3.25
N LYS A 110 20.36 16.70 1.92
CA LYS A 110 21.10 17.68 1.11
C LYS A 110 20.69 19.12 1.39
N ARG A 111 19.42 19.36 1.77
CA ARG A 111 18.88 20.71 1.98
C ARG A 111 18.99 21.22 3.41
N PHE A 112 18.78 20.35 4.41
CA PHE A 112 18.65 20.73 5.82
C PHE A 112 19.63 19.98 6.74
N GLY A 113 20.44 19.08 6.19
CA GLY A 113 21.44 18.31 6.91
C GLY A 113 20.93 16.96 7.44
N PRO A 114 21.85 16.15 8.00
CA PRO A 114 21.57 14.76 8.37
C PRO A 114 20.54 14.60 9.49
N ALA A 115 20.46 15.57 10.41
CA ALA A 115 19.47 15.54 11.49
C ALA A 115 18.02 15.55 10.96
N SER A 116 17.75 16.34 9.90
CA SER A 116 16.41 16.43 9.31
C SER A 116 16.00 15.14 8.58
N SER A 117 16.94 14.53 7.85
CA SER A 117 16.76 13.23 7.19
C SER A 117 16.45 12.11 8.18
N LEU A 118 17.18 12.08 9.30
CA LEU A 118 16.98 11.08 10.36
C LEU A 118 15.62 11.24 11.04
N MET A 119 15.22 12.47 11.38
CA MET A 119 13.89 12.73 11.95
C MET A 119 12.77 12.30 11.00
N TYR A 120 12.85 12.67 9.72
CA TYR A 120 11.85 12.29 8.72
C TYR A 120 11.75 10.77 8.56
N THR A 121 12.89 10.08 8.51
CA THR A 121 12.92 8.62 8.37
C THR A 121 12.29 7.93 9.58
N ILE A 122 12.59 8.38 10.80
CA ILE A 122 11.98 7.84 12.03
C ILE A 122 10.47 8.08 12.05
N THR A 123 10.03 9.30 11.76
CA THR A 123 8.59 9.62 11.76
C THR A 123 7.85 8.81 10.71
N SER A 124 8.40 8.70 9.49
CA SER A 124 7.80 7.90 8.41
C SER A 124 7.73 6.43 8.79
N PHE A 125 8.77 5.89 9.41
CA PHE A 125 8.77 4.50 9.89
C PHE A 125 7.67 4.25 10.92
N ILE A 126 7.51 5.15 11.90
CA ILE A 126 6.44 5.05 12.90
C ILE A 126 5.05 5.12 12.24
N LEU A 127 4.85 6.03 11.29
CA LEU A 127 3.57 6.16 10.58
C LEU A 127 3.22 4.90 9.78
N ILE A 128 4.21 4.31 9.09
CA ILE A 128 4.02 3.05 8.37
C ILE A 128 3.62 1.92 9.33
N LEU A 129 4.29 1.82 10.49
CA LEU A 129 3.94 0.82 11.50
C LEU A 129 2.50 0.98 12.00
N VAL A 130 2.09 2.20 12.34
CA VAL A 130 0.70 2.47 12.79
C VAL A 130 -0.30 2.08 11.69
N GLN A 131 -0.01 2.46 10.45
CA GLN A 131 -0.90 2.15 9.32
C GLN A 131 -1.01 0.65 9.04
N MET A 132 0.10 -0.08 9.20
CA MET A 132 0.17 -1.53 9.02
C MET A 132 -0.59 -2.28 10.13
N ILE A 133 -0.51 -1.82 11.38
CA ILE A 133 -1.28 -2.41 12.50
C ILE A 133 -2.78 -2.26 12.25
N ALA A 134 -3.23 -1.07 11.84
CA ALA A 134 -4.62 -0.83 11.47
C ALA A 134 -5.06 -1.74 10.31
N ALA A 135 -4.17 -1.96 9.33
CA ALA A 135 -4.41 -2.85 8.20
C ALA A 135 -4.68 -4.29 8.61
N PHE A 136 -3.80 -4.85 9.43
CA PHE A 136 -3.97 -6.23 9.88
C PHE A 136 -5.18 -6.40 10.80
N TYR A 137 -5.50 -5.40 11.63
CA TYR A 137 -6.68 -5.45 12.48
C TYR A 137 -7.99 -5.46 11.68
N ILE A 138 -8.16 -4.52 10.74
CA ILE A 138 -9.36 -4.44 9.89
C ILE A 138 -9.45 -5.65 8.98
N GLY A 139 -8.32 -6.10 8.43
CA GLY A 139 -8.24 -7.33 7.64
C GLY A 139 -8.69 -8.56 8.42
N SER A 140 -8.15 -8.78 9.63
CA SER A 140 -8.53 -9.90 10.49
C SER A 140 -9.99 -9.85 10.93
N ARG A 141 -10.51 -8.65 11.22
CA ARG A 141 -11.93 -8.45 11.55
C ARG A 141 -12.83 -8.80 10.36
N THR A 142 -12.45 -8.38 9.16
CA THR A 142 -13.20 -8.69 7.93
C THR A 142 -13.20 -10.19 7.65
N LEU A 143 -12.04 -10.85 7.77
CA LEU A 143 -11.95 -12.32 7.66
C LEU A 143 -12.83 -13.03 8.68
N ASN A 144 -12.85 -12.57 9.93
CA ASN A 144 -13.70 -13.14 10.97
C ASN A 144 -15.19 -13.02 10.64
N ILE A 145 -15.64 -11.85 10.17
CA ILE A 145 -17.04 -11.64 9.76
C ILE A 145 -17.41 -12.56 8.59
N LEU A 146 -16.49 -12.73 7.64
CA LEU A 146 -16.68 -13.60 6.47
C LEU A 146 -16.75 -15.08 6.86
N LEU A 147 -15.86 -15.54 7.74
CA LEU A 147 -15.76 -16.95 8.16
C LEU A 147 -16.72 -17.34 9.29
N ALA A 148 -17.43 -16.39 9.92
CA ALA A 148 -18.30 -16.61 11.08
C ALA A 148 -19.32 -17.76 10.93
N ASN A 149 -19.78 -18.05 9.71
CA ASN A 149 -20.75 -19.12 9.42
C ASN A 149 -20.13 -20.44 8.93
N THR A 150 -18.80 -20.52 8.78
CA THR A 150 -18.10 -21.72 8.29
C THR A 150 -17.62 -22.66 9.40
N GLY A 151 -17.88 -22.33 10.67
CA GLY A 151 -17.48 -23.13 11.84
C GLY A 151 -15.99 -23.00 12.22
N ILE A 152 -15.18 -22.34 11.38
CA ILE A 152 -13.75 -22.07 11.66
C ILE A 152 -13.64 -20.74 12.42
N GLN A 153 -13.51 -20.80 13.75
CA GLN A 153 -13.29 -19.61 14.57
C GLN A 153 -11.79 -19.29 14.65
N PHE A 154 -11.28 -18.53 13.69
CA PHE A 154 -9.97 -17.90 13.86
C PHE A 154 -10.12 -16.77 14.88
N GLY A 155 -9.59 -16.92 16.10
CA GLY A 155 -9.46 -15.78 17.00
C GLY A 155 -8.77 -14.61 16.27
N TYR A 156 -9.09 -13.35 16.63
CA TYR A 156 -8.57 -12.16 15.95
C TYR A 156 -7.03 -12.19 15.77
N ILE A 157 -6.33 -12.76 16.75
CA ILE A 157 -4.88 -12.97 16.74
C ILE A 157 -4.46 -13.95 15.63
N GLY A 158 -5.17 -15.07 15.46
CA GLY A 158 -4.88 -16.06 14.41
C GLY A 158 -5.10 -15.50 13.00
N GLY A 159 -6.14 -14.67 12.81
CA GLY A 159 -6.37 -13.96 11.55
C GLY A 159 -5.26 -12.96 11.21
N ILE A 160 -4.74 -12.25 12.22
CA ILE A 160 -3.61 -11.33 12.05
C ILE A 160 -2.35 -12.10 11.62
N PHE A 161 -1.99 -13.18 12.32
CA PHE A 161 -0.82 -13.98 11.95
C PHE A 161 -0.94 -14.62 10.57
N GLY A 162 -2.13 -15.08 10.18
CA GLY A 162 -2.38 -15.60 8.84
C GLY A 162 -2.17 -14.54 7.75
N LEU A 163 -2.68 -13.33 7.94
CA LEU A 163 -2.47 -12.22 7.00
C LEU A 163 -1.01 -11.79 6.93
N ILE A 164 -0.30 -11.73 8.06
CA ILE A 164 1.13 -11.43 8.10
C ILE A 164 1.92 -12.49 7.32
N ALA A 165 1.63 -13.78 7.52
CA ALA A 165 2.32 -14.85 6.81
C ALA A 165 2.14 -14.76 5.29
N ILE A 166 0.92 -14.49 4.83
CA ILE A 166 0.62 -14.31 3.40
C ILE A 166 1.35 -13.07 2.86
N SER A 167 1.25 -11.94 3.57
CA SER A 167 1.90 -10.69 3.16
C SER A 167 3.41 -10.82 3.10
N CYS A 168 4.05 -11.41 4.11
CA CYS A 168 5.49 -11.63 4.13
C CYS A 168 5.92 -12.55 2.99
N THR A 169 5.16 -13.62 2.72
CA THR A 169 5.47 -14.52 1.61
C THR A 169 5.43 -13.77 0.27
N TYR A 170 4.35 -13.02 0.02
CA TYR A 170 4.23 -12.24 -1.21
C TYR A 170 5.33 -11.17 -1.34
N THR A 171 5.68 -10.46 -0.28
CA THR A 171 6.72 -9.42 -0.32
C THR A 171 8.12 -10.02 -0.51
N ILE A 172 8.46 -11.10 0.20
CA ILE A 172 9.80 -11.71 0.10
C ILE A 172 10.05 -12.27 -1.31
N PHE A 173 9.06 -12.91 -1.92
CA PHE A 173 9.23 -13.56 -3.21
C PHE A 173 8.84 -12.69 -4.41
N GLY A 174 7.92 -11.74 -4.23
CA GLY A 174 7.48 -10.84 -5.28
C GLY A 174 8.34 -9.60 -5.45
N GLY A 175 9.10 -9.24 -4.41
CA GLY A 175 9.80 -7.98 -4.34
C GLY A 175 8.90 -6.84 -3.91
#